data_AF-A0A8B8J0J3-F1
#
_entry.id   AF-A0A8B8J0J3-F1
#
_cell.length_a   1.000
_cell.length_b   1.000
_cell.length_c   1.000
_cell.angle_alpha   90.00
_cell.angle_beta   90.00
_cell.angle_gamma   90.00
#
_symmetry.space_group_name_H-M   'P 1'
#
loop_
_entity.id
_entity.type
_entity.pdbx_description
1 polymer ?
#
loop_
_entity_poly.entity_id
_entity_poly.type
_entity_poly.pdbx_seq_one_letter_code
_entity_poly.pdbx_strand_id
1 'polypeptide(L)'
;MIIDYKLIYPSGTATAFLINGFHTPQGAKLAKKQVRTLGKFFTFSFLWGFFQWFYSSNDQCGFQVFPSLGLQAYKNTFYFNFSAAYVGVGMICPYIVNISVLLGAILSWGIMWPLIGKKEGSWYPPGLGQGDLHGLQGYRVFIAIALILGDGLYNFIKVLSRVIFSFISVARSKGSRSTLPISDDDRPTATTTPISFNDRRRTEFFIKDQIPKRIAFGGYVAIAAISIATLPHIFPQLKWYFVLLAYIFAPVLAFCNAYGCGLTDWSLASAYGKLAIFLFGAWAGASNGGVIAGLAACGVMMSIVSTASDLMQDFKTGYLTLASPRSMFVSQIIGTAMGCVIAPCVFWLFYKAFDDLGLSGSEYPAPYASIYRGIAILGVDGFSSLPKHCLTFCYVFFAAAILINLGRDFSGKKVARFIPLPMAMAIPFYIGAYFCIDMCVGSLILFVWETVNKAQADAFAPAVASGLICGDGIWTLPQSVLAIAKVKPPICMKFLSRQVNDKVDAFISATLS
;
A
#
# COMPACT_ATOMS: atom_id res chain seq x y z
N MET A 1 16.12 -19.58 -5.11
CA MET A 1 16.13 -18.11 -5.26
C MET A 1 17.34 -17.48 -4.56
N ILE A 2 17.55 -17.70 -3.26
CA ILE A 2 18.63 -17.05 -2.50
C ILE A 2 20.03 -17.62 -2.80
N ILE A 3 20.19 -18.95 -2.85
CA ILE A 3 21.51 -19.60 -3.05
C ILE A 3 21.87 -19.65 -4.54
N ASP A 4 21.05 -20.31 -5.36
CA ASP A 4 21.39 -20.57 -6.77
C ASP A 4 21.30 -19.33 -7.65
N TYR A 5 20.24 -18.52 -7.48
CA TYR A 5 20.02 -17.31 -8.28
C TYR A 5 20.59 -16.04 -7.65
N LYS A 6 21.07 -16.12 -6.40
CA LYS A 6 21.65 -15.00 -5.64
C LYS A 6 20.83 -13.70 -5.69
N LEU A 7 19.50 -13.83 -5.70
CA LEU A 7 18.60 -12.68 -5.70
C LEU A 7 18.88 -11.77 -4.50
N ILE A 8 18.77 -10.45 -4.72
CA ILE A 8 19.21 -9.44 -3.78
C ILE A 8 18.23 -9.34 -2.61
N TYR A 9 16.91 -9.30 -2.88
CA TYR A 9 15.88 -8.90 -1.90
C TYR A 9 16.34 -7.65 -1.12
N PRO A 10 16.32 -6.46 -1.74
CA PRO A 10 16.93 -5.26 -1.20
C PRO A 10 16.56 -4.92 0.25
N SER A 11 15.28 -4.96 0.62
CA SER A 11 14.83 -4.69 1.99
C SER A 11 15.28 -5.76 2.98
N GLY A 12 15.24 -7.04 2.60
CA GLY A 12 15.75 -8.13 3.44
C GLY A 12 17.27 -8.01 3.66
N THR A 13 18.00 -7.59 2.63
CA THR A 13 19.44 -7.34 2.70
C THR A 13 19.76 -6.12 3.56
N ALA A 14 19.03 -5.01 3.41
CA ALA A 14 19.20 -3.81 4.23
C ALA A 14 18.94 -4.11 5.71
N THR A 15 17.89 -4.89 6.01
CA THR A 15 17.57 -5.33 7.37
C THR A 15 18.70 -6.16 7.97
N ALA A 16 19.28 -7.09 7.21
CA ALA A 16 20.42 -7.88 7.68
C ALA A 16 21.65 -7.01 7.98
N PHE A 17 21.94 -6.02 7.13
CA PHE A 17 23.05 -5.09 7.37
C PHE A 17 22.83 -4.26 8.63
N LEU A 18 21.59 -3.80 8.88
CA LEU A 18 21.25 -3.07 10.09
C LEU A 18 21.39 -3.94 11.35
N ILE A 19 20.84 -5.16 11.34
CA ILE A 19 20.95 -6.11 12.46
C ILE A 19 22.43 -6.41 12.75
N ASN A 20 23.20 -6.77 11.73
CA ASN A 20 24.63 -7.01 11.88
C ASN A 20 25.36 -5.76 12.39
N GLY A 21 24.94 -4.57 11.95
CA GLY A 21 25.44 -3.27 12.42
C GLY A 21 25.21 -3.04 13.92
N PHE A 22 24.06 -3.43 14.47
CA PHE A 22 23.80 -3.35 15.92
C PHE A 22 24.73 -4.20 16.77
N HIS A 23 25.24 -5.30 16.21
CA HIS A 23 26.17 -6.21 16.88
C HIS A 23 27.63 -5.78 16.70
N THR A 24 27.88 -4.61 16.10
CA THR A 24 29.22 -3.99 16.05
C THR A 24 29.34 -2.84 17.08
N PRO A 25 30.50 -2.67 17.75
CA PRO A 25 30.67 -1.64 18.79
C PRO A 25 30.43 -0.20 18.31
N GLN A 26 30.69 0.08 17.03
CA GLN A 26 30.49 1.39 16.41
C GLN A 26 29.02 1.64 16.04
N GLY A 27 28.30 0.62 15.57
CA GLY A 27 26.87 0.72 15.22
C GLY A 27 25.95 0.84 16.44
N ALA A 28 26.30 0.24 17.58
CA ALA A 28 25.49 0.29 18.80
C ALA A 28 25.25 1.71 19.35
N LYS A 29 26.24 2.61 19.25
CA LYS A 29 26.09 4.02 19.69
C LYS A 29 25.11 4.79 18.82
N LEU A 30 25.17 4.59 17.49
CA LEU A 30 24.25 5.23 16.55
C LEU A 30 22.83 4.71 16.75
N ALA A 31 22.68 3.40 16.90
CA ALA A 31 21.41 2.73 17.18
C ALA A 31 20.72 3.29 18.41
N LYS A 32 21.45 3.44 19.52
CA LYS A 32 20.92 4.02 20.76
C LYS A 32 20.40 5.46 20.55
N LYS A 33 21.10 6.26 19.74
CA LYS A 33 20.64 7.61 19.39
C LYS A 33 19.39 7.56 18.51
N GLN A 34 19.33 6.67 17.52
CA GLN A 34 18.15 6.50 16.64
C GLN A 34 16.90 6.12 17.45
N VAL A 35 17.02 5.16 18.37
CA VAL A 35 15.91 4.75 19.26
C VAL A 35 15.44 5.92 20.14
N ARG A 36 16.36 6.71 20.69
CA ARG A 36 16.01 7.91 21.48
C ARG A 36 15.30 8.96 20.61
N THR A 37 15.75 9.17 19.38
CA THR A 37 15.10 10.09 18.42
C THR A 37 13.70 9.61 18.08
N LEU A 38 13.52 8.32 17.79
CA LEU A 38 12.22 7.70 17.55
C LEU A 38 11.27 7.96 18.71
N GLY A 39 11.69 7.67 19.95
CA GLY A 39 10.86 7.90 21.14
C GLY A 39 10.47 9.37 21.35
N LYS A 40 11.35 10.32 21.00
CA LYS A 40 11.06 11.76 21.08
C LYS A 40 9.95 12.16 20.09
N PHE A 41 10.09 11.79 18.82
CA PHE A 41 9.10 12.17 17.79
C PHE A 41 7.79 11.38 17.93
N PHE A 42 7.87 10.15 18.43
CA PHE A 42 6.72 9.38 18.88
C PHE A 42 5.89 10.15 19.92
N THR A 43 6.54 10.61 20.99
CA THR A 43 5.85 11.34 22.06
C THR A 43 5.27 12.65 21.56
N PHE A 44 6.02 13.39 20.73
CA PHE A 44 5.53 14.62 20.12
C PHE A 44 4.28 14.38 19.26
N SER A 45 4.32 13.37 18.39
CA SER A 45 3.22 13.06 17.48
C SER A 45 1.97 12.55 18.23
N PHE A 46 2.16 11.73 19.27
CA PHE A 46 1.08 11.30 20.14
C PHE A 46 0.39 12.47 20.86
N LEU A 47 1.18 13.39 21.43
CA LEU A 47 0.65 14.59 22.08
C LEU A 47 0.00 15.56 21.09
N TRP A 48 0.48 15.60 19.85
CA TRP A 48 -0.13 16.37 18.78
C TRP A 48 -1.52 15.82 18.40
N GLY A 49 -1.65 14.51 18.25
CA GLY A 49 -2.95 13.86 18.05
C GLY A 49 -3.92 14.16 19.19
N PHE A 50 -3.47 14.06 20.45
CA PHE A 50 -4.25 14.46 21.62
C PHE A 50 -4.71 15.91 21.56
N PHE A 51 -3.81 16.82 21.22
CA PHE A 51 -4.13 18.24 21.11
C PHE A 51 -5.15 18.50 20.00
N GLN A 52 -4.99 17.88 18.82
CA GLN A 52 -5.94 18.01 17.71
C GLN A 52 -7.34 17.50 18.10
N TRP A 53 -7.39 16.38 18.83
CA TRP A 53 -8.64 15.77 19.28
C TRP A 53 -9.49 16.74 20.10
N PHE A 54 -8.94 17.67 20.89
CA PHE A 54 -9.73 18.64 21.65
C PHE A 54 -10.62 19.56 20.80
N TYR A 55 -10.25 19.80 19.54
CA TYR A 55 -10.89 20.76 18.63
C TYR A 55 -11.77 20.12 17.56
N SER A 56 -11.89 18.79 17.55
CA SER A 56 -12.55 18.00 16.51
C SER A 56 -13.90 17.42 16.96
N SER A 57 -14.80 18.25 17.52
CA SER A 57 -16.11 17.78 18.02
C SER A 57 -16.98 17.08 16.97
N ASN A 58 -16.80 17.41 15.68
CA ASN A 58 -17.52 16.84 14.54
C ASN A 58 -16.59 16.76 13.30
N ASP A 59 -16.98 16.00 12.28
CA ASP A 59 -16.21 15.80 11.01
C ASP A 59 -15.94 17.09 10.21
N GLN A 60 -16.65 18.17 10.53
CA GLN A 60 -16.48 19.48 9.89
C GLN A 60 -15.74 20.49 10.79
N CYS A 61 -15.09 20.02 11.86
CA CYS A 61 -14.42 20.86 12.84
C CYS A 61 -13.00 20.37 13.15
N GLY A 62 -12.11 21.29 13.50
CA GLY A 62 -10.76 20.99 13.98
C GLY A 62 -9.67 21.38 13.00
N PHE A 63 -8.42 21.09 13.37
CA PHE A 63 -7.25 21.38 12.54
C PHE A 63 -7.30 20.64 11.20
N GLN A 64 -8.01 19.52 11.16
CA GLN A 64 -8.15 18.69 9.98
C GLN A 64 -8.89 19.38 8.83
N VAL A 65 -9.73 20.38 9.12
CA VAL A 65 -10.50 21.12 8.12
C VAL A 65 -9.97 22.54 7.90
N PHE A 66 -8.74 22.84 8.34
CA PHE A 66 -8.15 24.17 8.19
C PHE A 66 -7.87 24.50 6.71
N PRO A 67 -8.46 25.57 6.14
CA PRO A 67 -8.29 25.93 4.74
C PRO A 67 -6.94 26.64 4.51
N SER A 68 -5.82 25.96 4.75
CA SER A 68 -4.46 26.53 4.70
C SER A 68 -4.09 27.16 3.35
N LEU A 69 -4.66 26.66 2.25
CA LEU A 69 -4.45 27.15 0.89
C LEU A 69 -5.62 28.03 0.38
N GLY A 70 -6.52 28.43 1.26
CA GLY A 70 -7.71 29.24 0.96
C GLY A 70 -8.98 28.43 0.74
N LEU A 71 -10.13 29.11 0.85
CA LEU A 71 -11.46 28.47 0.84
C LEU A 71 -11.83 27.80 -0.50
N GLN A 72 -11.32 28.31 -1.61
CA GLN A 72 -11.57 27.71 -2.93
C GLN A 72 -10.77 26.42 -3.13
N ALA A 73 -9.51 26.40 -2.70
CA ALA A 73 -8.66 25.21 -2.71
C ALA A 73 -9.25 24.13 -1.78
N TYR A 74 -9.73 24.55 -0.61
CA TYR A 74 -10.40 23.69 0.36
C TYR A 74 -11.61 22.95 -0.23
N LYS A 75 -12.45 23.61 -1.04
CA LYS A 75 -13.59 22.96 -1.73
C LYS A 75 -13.17 21.84 -2.68
N ASN A 76 -11.97 21.93 -3.24
CA ASN A 76 -11.37 20.90 -4.08
C ASN A 76 -10.43 19.98 -3.28
N THR A 77 -10.55 19.94 -1.96
CA THR A 77 -9.76 19.11 -1.03
C THR A 77 -8.27 19.45 -0.94
N PHE A 78 -7.83 20.61 -1.46
CA PHE A 78 -6.45 21.07 -1.34
C PHE A 78 -6.26 21.89 -0.06
N TYR A 79 -5.77 21.24 0.99
CA TYR A 79 -5.41 21.88 2.25
C TYR A 79 -4.41 20.99 3.02
N PHE A 80 -3.77 21.54 4.03
CA PHE A 80 -2.90 20.81 4.96
C PHE A 80 -3.75 20.31 6.13
N ASN A 81 -3.86 19.00 6.28
CA ASN A 81 -4.69 18.33 7.28
C ASN A 81 -3.98 18.20 8.65
N PHE A 82 -2.72 18.65 8.73
CA PHE A 82 -1.87 18.57 9.93
C PHE A 82 -1.70 17.15 10.47
N SER A 83 -1.79 16.11 9.64
CA SER A 83 -1.52 14.74 10.09
C SER A 83 -0.02 14.51 10.20
N ALA A 84 0.43 14.25 11.42
CA ALA A 84 1.82 13.90 11.66
C ALA A 84 2.17 12.56 11.00
N ALA A 85 1.21 11.62 10.90
CA ALA A 85 1.40 10.39 10.14
C ALA A 85 1.66 10.67 8.65
N TYR A 86 0.84 11.48 7.97
CA TYR A 86 1.06 11.76 6.54
C TYR A 86 2.36 12.53 6.29
N VAL A 87 2.75 13.45 7.18
CA VAL A 87 4.07 14.10 7.13
C VAL A 87 5.18 13.06 7.29
N GLY A 88 5.07 12.15 8.25
CA GLY A 88 6.04 11.06 8.44
C GLY A 88 6.13 10.12 7.23
N VAL A 89 4.99 9.73 6.65
CA VAL A 89 4.95 8.95 5.40
C VAL A 89 5.63 9.72 4.27
N GLY A 90 5.38 11.03 4.16
CA GLY A 90 6.02 11.92 3.20
C GLY A 90 7.55 12.02 3.32
N MET A 91 8.08 11.86 4.54
CA MET A 91 9.52 11.82 4.81
C MET A 91 10.15 10.46 4.44
N ILE A 92 9.41 9.35 4.47
CA ILE A 92 9.96 8.02 4.14
C ILE A 92 9.80 7.70 2.67
N CYS A 93 8.66 8.08 2.08
CA CYS A 93 8.37 7.79 0.69
C CYS A 93 9.38 8.51 -0.23
N PRO A 94 9.89 7.82 -1.27
CA PRO A 94 10.75 8.46 -2.27
C PRO A 94 10.06 9.68 -2.88
N TYR A 95 10.81 10.75 -3.16
CA TYR A 95 10.28 12.00 -3.73
C TYR A 95 9.40 11.77 -4.97
N ILE A 96 9.75 10.79 -5.82
CA ILE A 96 8.97 10.48 -7.01
C ILE A 96 7.56 9.96 -6.68
N VAL A 97 7.40 9.23 -5.58
CA VAL A 97 6.08 8.78 -5.10
C VAL A 97 5.24 10.00 -4.74
N ASN A 98 5.78 10.90 -3.91
CA ASN A 98 5.03 12.07 -3.44
C ASN A 98 4.69 13.04 -4.56
N ILE A 99 5.60 13.26 -5.51
CA ILE A 99 5.32 14.04 -6.72
C ILE A 99 4.24 13.35 -7.57
N SER A 100 4.29 12.02 -7.71
CA SER A 100 3.26 11.27 -8.45
C SER A 100 1.89 11.38 -7.78
N VAL A 101 1.82 11.25 -6.46
CA VAL A 101 0.59 11.48 -5.69
C VAL A 101 0.11 12.92 -5.89
N LEU A 102 0.99 13.93 -5.83
CA LEU A 102 0.61 15.32 -6.06
C LEU A 102 0.07 15.56 -7.49
N LEU A 103 0.73 15.01 -8.51
CA LEU A 103 0.26 15.08 -9.90
C LEU A 103 -1.11 14.40 -10.06
N GLY A 104 -1.31 13.25 -9.40
CA GLY A 104 -2.60 12.58 -9.34
C GLY A 104 -3.69 13.45 -8.71
N ALA A 105 -3.37 14.15 -7.62
CA ALA A 105 -4.30 15.06 -6.94
C ALA A 105 -4.68 16.26 -7.81
N ILE A 106 -3.70 16.91 -8.46
CA ILE A 106 -3.93 18.02 -9.38
C ILE A 106 -4.81 17.58 -10.55
N LEU A 107 -4.49 16.43 -11.17
CA LEU A 107 -5.26 15.91 -12.29
C LEU A 107 -6.71 15.59 -11.89
N SER A 108 -6.89 14.92 -10.75
CA SER A 108 -8.20 14.45 -10.30
C SER A 108 -9.06 15.57 -9.69
N TRP A 109 -8.70 16.05 -8.50
CA TRP A 109 -9.47 17.03 -7.74
C TRP A 109 -9.26 18.46 -8.22
N GLY A 110 -8.13 18.76 -8.87
CA GLY A 110 -7.88 20.07 -9.45
C GLY A 110 -8.57 20.30 -10.79
N ILE A 111 -8.66 19.27 -11.64
CA ILE A 111 -9.11 19.41 -13.03
C ILE A 111 -10.33 18.53 -13.32
N MET A 112 -10.20 17.20 -13.21
CA MET A 112 -11.22 16.26 -13.71
C MET A 112 -12.55 16.35 -12.96
N TRP A 113 -12.55 16.27 -11.63
CA TRP A 113 -13.80 16.24 -10.86
C TRP A 113 -14.58 17.56 -10.94
N PRO A 114 -13.94 18.74 -10.88
CA PRO A 114 -14.66 20.00 -11.13
C PRO A 114 -15.26 20.10 -12.53
N LEU A 115 -14.59 19.56 -13.56
CA LEU A 115 -15.09 19.60 -14.95
C LEU A 115 -16.22 18.60 -15.19
N ILE A 116 -16.10 17.36 -14.70
CA ILE A 116 -17.14 16.33 -14.78
C ILE A 116 -18.34 16.72 -13.91
N GLY A 117 -18.10 17.36 -12.76
CA GLY A 117 -19.12 17.94 -11.89
C GLY A 117 -20.07 18.86 -12.65
N LYS A 118 -19.54 19.75 -13.51
CA LYS A 118 -20.35 20.67 -14.35
C LYS A 118 -21.21 19.97 -15.42
N LYS A 119 -21.05 18.66 -15.62
CA LYS A 119 -21.80 17.85 -16.60
C LYS A 119 -22.89 16.99 -15.96
N GLU A 120 -23.21 17.25 -14.69
CA GLU A 120 -24.39 16.71 -14.02
C GLU A 120 -25.66 16.95 -14.85
N GLY A 121 -26.54 15.95 -14.94
CA GLY A 121 -27.74 15.96 -15.79
C GLY A 121 -27.51 15.57 -17.24
N SER A 122 -26.28 15.66 -17.76
CA SER A 122 -25.92 15.26 -19.12
C SER A 122 -25.17 13.93 -19.18
N TRP A 123 -24.13 13.80 -18.34
CA TRP A 123 -23.25 12.62 -18.32
C TRP A 123 -23.69 11.58 -17.27
N TYR A 124 -24.29 12.04 -16.19
CA TYR A 124 -24.89 11.22 -15.13
C TYR A 124 -26.15 11.91 -14.57
N PRO A 125 -27.09 11.16 -13.96
CA PRO A 125 -28.33 11.70 -13.43
C PRO A 125 -28.12 12.83 -12.41
N PRO A 126 -28.98 13.86 -12.39
CA PRO A 126 -28.88 14.96 -11.44
C PRO A 126 -29.35 14.55 -10.04
N GLY A 127 -28.80 15.18 -9.00
CA GLY A 127 -29.22 14.99 -7.62
C GLY A 127 -28.71 13.71 -6.95
N LEU A 128 -27.77 13.01 -7.58
CA LEU A 128 -27.10 11.85 -6.96
C LEU A 128 -26.09 12.35 -5.92
N GLY A 129 -26.14 11.78 -4.71
CA GLY A 129 -25.21 12.13 -3.63
C GLY A 129 -23.75 11.86 -4.00
N GLN A 130 -22.80 12.51 -3.33
CA GLN A 130 -21.35 12.36 -3.62
C GLN A 130 -20.81 10.94 -3.49
N GLY A 131 -21.56 10.02 -2.86
CA GLY A 131 -21.20 8.61 -2.70
C GLY A 131 -21.78 7.65 -3.75
N ASP A 132 -22.62 8.12 -4.69
CA ASP A 132 -23.30 7.23 -5.64
C ASP A 132 -22.40 6.83 -6.82
N LEU A 133 -22.26 5.53 -7.05
CA LEU A 133 -21.47 4.94 -8.14
C LEU A 133 -22.05 5.24 -9.53
N HIS A 134 -23.33 5.59 -9.64
CA HIS A 134 -23.93 6.06 -10.89
C HIS A 134 -23.66 7.55 -11.15
N GLY A 135 -23.13 8.27 -10.15
CA GLY A 135 -22.75 9.68 -10.25
C GLY A 135 -21.25 9.90 -10.37
N LEU A 136 -20.77 11.02 -9.82
CA LEU A 136 -19.36 11.41 -9.85
C LEU A 136 -18.44 10.37 -9.17
N GLN A 137 -18.94 9.65 -8.18
CA GLN A 137 -18.18 8.62 -7.47
C GLN A 137 -17.83 7.43 -8.37
N GLY A 138 -18.69 7.11 -9.35
CA GLY A 138 -18.38 6.12 -10.37
C GLY A 138 -17.09 6.46 -11.11
N TYR A 139 -17.00 7.67 -11.67
CA TYR A 139 -15.79 8.11 -12.36
C TYR A 139 -14.56 8.08 -11.45
N ARG A 140 -14.67 8.54 -10.19
CA ARG A 140 -13.58 8.51 -9.21
C ARG A 140 -13.03 7.10 -9.00
N VAL A 141 -13.92 6.15 -8.72
CA VAL A 141 -13.55 4.76 -8.43
C VAL A 141 -13.03 4.06 -9.67
N PHE A 142 -13.75 4.12 -10.80
CA PHE A 142 -13.43 3.32 -11.98
C PHE A 142 -12.20 3.83 -12.75
N ILE A 143 -11.98 5.14 -12.81
CA ILE A 143 -10.75 5.67 -13.42
C ILE A 143 -9.52 5.32 -12.57
N ALA A 144 -9.64 5.39 -11.23
CA ALA A 144 -8.58 4.93 -10.33
C ALA A 144 -8.30 3.43 -10.51
N ILE A 145 -9.35 2.61 -10.63
CA ILE A 145 -9.23 1.17 -10.94
C ILE A 145 -8.48 0.96 -12.25
N ALA A 146 -8.86 1.66 -13.32
CA ALA A 146 -8.25 1.50 -14.63
C ALA A 146 -6.76 1.85 -14.64
N LEU A 147 -6.36 2.93 -13.96
CA LEU A 147 -4.94 3.27 -13.75
C LEU A 147 -4.19 2.15 -13.01
N ILE A 148 -4.75 1.66 -11.90
CA ILE A 148 -4.10 0.63 -11.08
C ILE A 148 -4.02 -0.72 -11.81
N LEU A 149 -5.04 -1.08 -12.58
CA LEU A 149 -5.04 -2.30 -13.39
C LEU A 149 -4.07 -2.21 -14.56
N GLY A 150 -3.99 -1.06 -15.25
CA GLY A 150 -3.03 -0.86 -16.34
C GLY A 150 -1.57 -0.94 -15.85
N ASP A 151 -1.28 -0.31 -14.72
CA ASP A 151 0.02 -0.40 -14.04
C ASP A 151 0.33 -1.83 -13.59
N GLY A 152 -0.62 -2.47 -12.90
CA GLY A 152 -0.47 -3.83 -12.41
C GLY A 152 -0.27 -4.85 -13.52
N LEU A 153 -1.00 -4.73 -14.63
CA LEU A 153 -0.87 -5.62 -15.79
C LEU A 153 0.47 -5.43 -16.49
N TYR A 154 0.90 -4.18 -16.71
CA TYR A 154 2.21 -3.92 -17.30
C TYR A 154 3.33 -4.54 -16.47
N ASN A 155 3.34 -4.28 -15.16
CA ASN A 155 4.36 -4.81 -14.26
C ASN A 155 4.28 -6.33 -14.16
N PHE A 156 3.09 -6.93 -14.17
CA PHE A 156 2.93 -8.38 -14.23
C PHE A 156 3.55 -8.98 -15.49
N ILE A 157 3.23 -8.46 -16.68
CA ILE A 157 3.79 -8.93 -17.96
C ILE A 157 5.30 -8.70 -18.02
N LYS A 158 5.78 -7.56 -17.54
CA LYS A 158 7.21 -7.23 -17.45
C LYS A 158 7.95 -8.23 -16.56
N VAL A 159 7.46 -8.48 -15.34
CA VAL A 159 8.09 -9.44 -14.43
C VAL A 159 8.02 -10.84 -15.01
N LEU A 160 6.88 -11.26 -15.54
CA LEU A 160 6.71 -12.58 -16.16
C LEU A 160 7.66 -12.78 -17.35
N SER A 161 7.78 -11.79 -18.24
CA SER A 161 8.71 -11.88 -19.38
C SER A 161 10.17 -11.91 -18.94
N ARG A 162 10.55 -11.12 -17.92
CA ARG A 162 11.89 -11.16 -17.32
C ARG A 162 12.19 -12.51 -16.68
N VAL A 163 11.22 -13.08 -15.95
CA VAL A 163 11.31 -14.42 -15.36
C VAL A 163 11.53 -15.46 -16.45
N ILE A 164 10.66 -15.49 -17.48
CA ILE A 164 10.73 -16.45 -18.59
C ILE A 164 12.07 -16.31 -19.33
N PHE A 165 12.48 -15.08 -19.68
CA PHE A 165 13.75 -14.85 -20.36
C PHE A 165 14.94 -15.31 -19.50
N SER A 166 14.91 -15.05 -18.19
CA SER A 166 15.94 -15.51 -17.28
C SER A 166 15.98 -17.03 -17.14
N PHE A 167 14.83 -17.70 -17.19
CA PHE A 167 14.79 -19.16 -17.21
C PHE A 167 15.34 -19.73 -18.51
N ILE A 168 14.97 -19.14 -19.65
CA ILE A 168 15.46 -19.55 -20.97
C ILE A 168 16.97 -19.32 -21.07
N SER A 169 17.49 -18.20 -20.57
CA SER A 169 18.93 -17.90 -20.61
C SER A 169 19.72 -18.90 -19.77
N VAL A 170 19.26 -19.23 -18.56
CA VAL A 170 19.89 -20.23 -17.69
C VAL A 170 19.80 -21.63 -18.28
N ALA A 171 18.66 -22.00 -18.89
CA ALA A 171 18.49 -23.30 -19.54
C ALA A 171 19.36 -23.44 -20.81
N ARG A 172 19.59 -22.34 -21.54
CA ARG A 172 20.47 -22.29 -22.72
C ARG A 172 21.94 -22.24 -22.33
N SER A 173 22.31 -21.58 -21.23
CA SER A 173 23.68 -21.60 -20.70
C SER A 173 23.91 -22.89 -19.90
N LYS A 174 24.01 -24.03 -20.60
CA LYS A 174 24.52 -25.27 -20.00
C LYS A 174 25.91 -25.00 -19.38
N GLY A 175 25.98 -24.84 -18.06
CA GLY A 175 27.19 -25.06 -17.28
C GLY A 175 27.90 -23.86 -16.62
N SER A 176 27.45 -22.62 -16.77
CA SER A 176 28.08 -21.49 -16.02
C SER A 176 27.15 -20.95 -14.94
N ARG A 177 27.49 -21.21 -13.67
CA ARG A 177 26.93 -20.54 -12.47
C ARG A 177 27.42 -19.08 -12.40
N SER A 178 27.17 -18.28 -13.43
CA SER A 178 27.53 -16.86 -13.43
C SER A 178 26.43 -16.05 -12.75
N THR A 179 26.77 -15.44 -11.62
CA THR A 179 26.08 -14.30 -11.01
C THR A 179 25.67 -13.28 -12.07
N LEU A 180 24.40 -12.88 -12.09
CA LEU A 180 23.90 -11.82 -12.97
C LEU A 180 24.59 -10.48 -12.67
N PRO A 181 25.01 -9.71 -13.69
CA PRO A 181 25.54 -8.37 -13.51
C PRO A 181 24.36 -7.39 -13.44
N ILE A 182 24.13 -6.78 -12.29
CA ILE A 182 23.29 -5.58 -12.17
C ILE A 182 24.04 -4.57 -11.33
N SER A 183 25.19 -4.14 -11.84
CA SER A 183 25.86 -2.91 -11.45
C SER A 183 26.40 -2.33 -12.75
N ASP A 184 26.01 -1.09 -13.08
CA ASP A 184 26.47 -0.34 -14.27
C ASP A 184 27.96 0.06 -14.15
N ASP A 185 28.83 -0.85 -13.72
CA ASP A 185 30.28 -0.65 -13.78
C ASP A 185 30.83 -1.52 -14.93
N ASP A 186 31.03 -0.87 -16.08
CA ASP A 186 31.75 -1.40 -17.24
C ASP A 186 33.23 -1.63 -16.90
N ARG A 187 33.52 -2.70 -16.15
CA ARG A 187 34.85 -3.32 -16.13
C ARG A 187 34.74 -4.84 -16.23
N PRO A 188 35.34 -5.46 -17.25
CA PRO A 188 35.34 -6.91 -17.37
C PRO A 188 36.31 -7.50 -16.34
N THR A 189 35.82 -7.83 -15.15
CA THR A 189 36.56 -8.69 -14.21
C THR A 189 36.09 -10.13 -14.43
N ALA A 190 36.64 -10.73 -15.50
CA ALA A 190 36.77 -12.16 -15.60
C ALA A 190 37.77 -12.62 -14.52
N THR A 191 37.25 -12.95 -13.34
CA THR A 191 37.98 -13.73 -12.35
C THR A 191 36.96 -14.50 -11.54
N THR A 192 36.99 -15.82 -11.67
CA THR A 192 36.37 -16.79 -10.76
C THR A 192 36.82 -16.46 -9.35
N THR A 193 36.07 -15.60 -8.66
CA THR A 193 36.31 -15.30 -7.26
C THR A 193 36.01 -16.58 -6.47
N PRO A 194 36.97 -17.12 -5.70
CA PRO A 194 36.69 -18.25 -4.83
C PRO A 194 35.51 -17.88 -3.93
N ILE A 195 34.54 -18.78 -3.79
CA ILE A 195 33.37 -18.56 -2.93
C ILE A 195 33.91 -18.13 -1.56
N SER A 196 33.61 -16.89 -1.16
CA SER A 196 34.06 -16.31 0.10
C SER A 196 33.77 -17.28 1.23
N PHE A 197 34.71 -17.46 2.17
CA PHE A 197 34.52 -18.31 3.35
C PHE A 197 33.18 -18.00 4.04
N ASN A 198 32.81 -16.72 4.09
CA ASN A 198 31.54 -16.27 4.64
C ASN A 198 30.32 -16.79 3.86
N ASP A 199 30.38 -16.80 2.53
CA ASP A 199 29.28 -17.30 1.70
C ASP A 199 29.14 -18.83 1.78
N ARG A 200 30.27 -19.55 1.88
CA ARG A 200 30.26 -21.00 2.12
C ARG A 200 29.62 -21.31 3.46
N ARG A 201 30.02 -20.60 4.52
CA ARG A 201 29.44 -20.75 5.86
C ARG A 201 27.95 -20.41 5.90
N ARG A 202 27.53 -19.31 5.27
CA ARG A 202 26.10 -18.95 5.15
C ARG A 202 25.29 -20.04 4.47
N THR A 203 25.81 -20.57 3.36
CA THR A 203 25.17 -21.65 2.60
C THR A 203 25.04 -22.92 3.43
N GLU A 204 26.10 -23.31 4.15
CA GLU A 204 26.09 -24.49 5.00
C GLU A 204 25.02 -24.41 6.11
N PHE A 205 24.98 -23.29 6.85
CA PHE A 205 23.99 -23.09 7.91
C PHE A 205 22.55 -23.04 7.36
N PHE A 206 22.34 -22.35 6.22
CA PHE A 206 21.03 -22.24 5.61
C PHE A 206 20.49 -23.59 5.11
N ILE A 207 21.35 -24.43 4.50
CA ILE A 207 20.95 -25.76 4.01
C ILE A 207 20.77 -26.75 5.17
N LYS A 208 21.63 -26.68 6.20
CA LYS A 208 21.55 -27.56 7.38
C LYS A 208 20.19 -27.47 8.06
N ASP A 209 19.69 -26.24 8.20
CA ASP A 209 18.42 -25.96 8.86
C ASP A 209 17.26 -25.77 7.88
N GLN A 210 17.36 -26.30 6.65
CA GLN A 210 16.26 -26.24 5.70
C GLN A 210 15.03 -27.01 6.19
N ILE A 211 13.84 -26.56 5.77
CA ILE A 211 12.57 -27.22 6.08
C ILE A 211 12.49 -28.51 5.26
N PRO A 212 12.23 -29.68 5.89
CA PRO A 212 12.08 -30.93 5.16
C PRO A 212 10.96 -30.85 4.11
N LYS A 213 11.27 -31.25 2.87
CA LYS A 213 10.32 -31.19 1.74
C LYS A 213 9.00 -31.91 2.03
N ARG A 214 9.04 -33.04 2.75
CA ARG A 214 7.83 -33.79 3.15
C ARG A 214 6.89 -32.96 4.02
N ILE A 215 7.44 -32.17 4.95
CA ILE A 215 6.66 -31.29 5.82
C ILE A 215 6.10 -30.12 5.00
N ALA A 216 6.90 -29.55 4.08
CA ALA A 216 6.44 -28.45 3.23
C ALA A 216 5.29 -28.87 2.30
N PHE A 217 5.45 -29.97 1.54
CA PHE A 217 4.41 -30.44 0.62
C PHE A 217 3.20 -31.01 1.38
N GLY A 218 3.43 -31.81 2.42
CA GLY A 218 2.36 -32.38 3.24
C GLY A 218 1.56 -31.30 3.96
N GLY A 219 2.23 -30.32 4.55
CA GLY A 219 1.60 -29.17 5.19
C GLY A 219 0.81 -28.31 4.21
N TYR A 220 1.35 -28.06 3.02
CA TYR A 220 0.63 -27.34 1.96
C TYR A 220 -0.66 -28.05 1.55
N VAL A 221 -0.60 -29.35 1.26
CA VAL A 221 -1.78 -30.14 0.87
C VAL A 221 -2.81 -30.21 2.01
N ALA A 222 -2.36 -30.43 3.25
CA ALA A 222 -3.24 -30.49 4.40
C ALA A 222 -3.95 -29.16 4.66
N ILE A 223 -3.23 -28.04 4.65
CA ILE A 223 -3.81 -26.70 4.87
C ILE A 223 -4.71 -26.30 3.69
N ALA A 224 -4.33 -26.64 2.46
CA ALA A 224 -5.18 -26.42 1.28
C ALA A 224 -6.48 -27.22 1.39
N ALA A 225 -6.44 -28.49 1.81
CA ALA A 225 -7.64 -29.31 2.01
C ALA A 225 -8.57 -28.71 3.10
N ILE A 226 -8.00 -28.25 4.21
CA ILE A 226 -8.76 -27.55 5.26
C ILE A 226 -9.41 -26.29 4.69
N SER A 227 -8.67 -25.47 3.94
CA SER A 227 -9.18 -24.25 3.33
C SER A 227 -10.29 -24.51 2.30
N ILE A 228 -10.16 -25.56 1.48
CA ILE A 228 -11.18 -25.99 0.51
C ILE A 228 -12.47 -26.40 1.22
N ALA A 229 -12.38 -27.00 2.41
CA ALA A 229 -13.55 -27.36 3.20
C ALA A 229 -14.15 -26.15 3.94
N THR A 230 -13.34 -25.29 4.56
CA THR A 230 -13.82 -24.23 5.46
C THR A 230 -14.27 -22.96 4.74
N LEU A 231 -13.59 -22.53 3.67
CA LEU A 231 -13.93 -21.28 2.98
C LEU A 231 -15.34 -21.28 2.39
N PRO A 232 -15.85 -22.36 1.77
CA PRO A 232 -17.24 -22.41 1.32
C PRO A 232 -18.28 -22.33 2.45
N HIS A 233 -17.92 -22.69 3.69
CA HIS A 233 -18.81 -22.51 4.84
C HIS A 233 -18.87 -21.05 5.31
N ILE A 234 -17.77 -20.31 5.18
CA ILE A 234 -17.70 -18.88 5.54
C ILE A 234 -18.31 -18.01 4.43
N PHE A 235 -17.98 -18.33 3.16
CA PHE A 235 -18.45 -17.64 1.97
C PHE A 235 -19.14 -18.65 1.04
N PRO A 236 -20.46 -18.91 1.20
CA PRO A 236 -21.20 -19.89 0.41
C PRO A 236 -21.12 -19.69 -1.11
N GLN A 237 -20.90 -18.46 -1.55
CA GLN A 237 -20.73 -18.09 -2.96
C GLN A 237 -19.40 -18.59 -3.53
N LEU A 238 -18.37 -18.77 -2.70
CA LEU A 238 -17.07 -19.32 -3.08
C LEU A 238 -17.08 -20.85 -2.96
N LYS A 239 -17.60 -21.51 -3.99
CA LYS A 239 -17.65 -22.98 -4.05
C LYS A 239 -16.24 -23.62 -4.00
N TRP A 240 -16.18 -24.84 -3.47
CA TRP A 240 -14.94 -25.59 -3.23
C TRP A 240 -14.00 -25.69 -4.44
N TYR A 241 -14.56 -25.79 -5.65
CA TYR A 241 -13.76 -25.90 -6.88
C TYR A 241 -13.03 -24.60 -7.24
N PHE A 242 -13.57 -23.42 -6.87
CA PHE A 242 -12.86 -22.16 -7.02
C PHE A 242 -11.65 -22.10 -6.11
N VAL A 243 -11.82 -22.55 -4.85
CA VAL A 243 -10.74 -22.62 -3.86
C VAL A 243 -9.66 -23.60 -4.33
N LEU A 244 -10.05 -24.79 -4.79
CA LEU A 244 -9.13 -25.80 -5.32
C LEU A 244 -8.29 -25.25 -6.48
N LEU A 245 -8.94 -24.62 -7.47
CA LEU A 245 -8.23 -24.01 -8.60
C LEU A 245 -7.30 -22.89 -8.14
N ALA A 246 -7.74 -22.04 -7.21
CA ALA A 246 -6.89 -21.00 -6.64
C ALA A 246 -5.62 -21.60 -6.02
N TYR A 247 -5.71 -22.67 -5.24
CA TYR A 247 -4.54 -23.36 -4.68
C TYR A 247 -3.68 -24.01 -5.77
N ILE A 248 -4.24 -24.59 -6.83
CA ILE A 248 -3.42 -25.17 -7.92
C ILE A 248 -2.55 -24.10 -8.60
N PHE A 249 -3.10 -22.91 -8.86
CA PHE A 249 -2.35 -21.83 -9.54
C PHE A 249 -1.50 -20.98 -8.59
N ALA A 250 -1.83 -20.92 -7.31
CA ALA A 250 -1.16 -20.03 -6.36
C ALA A 250 0.36 -20.24 -6.25
N PRO A 251 0.94 -21.47 -6.23
CA PRO A 251 2.39 -21.66 -6.18
C PRO A 251 3.13 -21.04 -7.36
N VAL A 252 2.55 -21.07 -8.56
CA VAL A 252 3.14 -20.47 -9.76
C VAL A 252 3.17 -18.95 -9.62
N LEU A 253 2.06 -18.36 -9.21
CA LEU A 253 1.96 -16.91 -9.01
C LEU A 253 2.84 -16.43 -7.83
N ALA A 254 2.88 -17.20 -6.75
CA ALA A 254 3.74 -16.95 -5.60
C ALA A 254 5.22 -17.02 -5.97
N PHE A 255 5.64 -18.00 -6.78
CA PHE A 255 6.99 -18.09 -7.30
C PHE A 255 7.34 -16.86 -8.15
N CYS A 256 6.49 -16.49 -9.11
CA CYS A 256 6.70 -15.32 -9.96
C CYS A 256 6.81 -14.03 -9.13
N ASN A 257 5.92 -13.85 -8.15
CA ASN A 257 5.93 -12.69 -7.28
C ASN A 257 7.20 -12.64 -6.41
N ALA A 258 7.55 -13.74 -5.74
CA ALA A 258 8.72 -13.81 -4.88
C ALA A 258 10.03 -13.64 -5.66
N TYR A 259 10.10 -14.13 -6.89
CA TYR A 259 11.23 -13.90 -7.80
C TYR A 259 11.30 -12.43 -8.21
N GLY A 260 10.17 -11.84 -8.62
CA GLY A 260 10.05 -10.42 -8.97
C GLY A 260 10.49 -9.53 -7.81
N CYS A 261 9.93 -9.74 -6.63
CA CYS A 261 10.30 -9.05 -5.40
C CYS A 261 11.80 -9.24 -5.06
N GLY A 262 12.37 -10.42 -5.30
CA GLY A 262 13.81 -10.62 -5.11
C GLY A 262 14.71 -9.75 -5.99
N LEU A 263 14.21 -9.29 -7.14
CA LEU A 263 14.91 -8.37 -8.05
C LEU A 263 14.56 -6.91 -7.81
N THR A 264 13.30 -6.60 -7.50
CA THR A 264 12.76 -5.23 -7.49
C THR A 264 12.39 -4.70 -6.12
N ASP A 265 12.41 -5.56 -5.09
CA ASP A 265 11.90 -5.29 -3.74
C ASP A 265 10.40 -5.00 -3.66
N TRP A 266 9.66 -5.29 -4.72
CA TRP A 266 8.25 -4.92 -4.82
C TRP A 266 7.36 -6.15 -4.99
N SER A 267 6.41 -6.33 -4.07
CA SER A 267 5.38 -7.37 -4.14
C SER A 267 4.19 -6.90 -4.96
N LEU A 268 3.82 -7.68 -5.97
CA LEU A 268 2.65 -7.48 -6.83
C LEU A 268 1.39 -8.19 -6.30
N ALA A 269 1.36 -8.62 -5.03
CA ALA A 269 0.24 -9.39 -4.45
C ALA A 269 -1.14 -8.79 -4.73
N SER A 270 -1.27 -7.46 -4.67
CA SER A 270 -2.54 -6.78 -4.97
C SER A 270 -2.96 -6.88 -6.44
N ALA A 271 -2.01 -6.97 -7.38
CA ALA A 271 -2.31 -7.17 -8.81
C ALA A 271 -2.83 -8.59 -9.04
N TYR A 272 -2.18 -9.59 -8.43
CA TYR A 272 -2.63 -10.99 -8.48
C TYR A 272 -4.01 -11.19 -7.85
N GLY A 273 -4.28 -10.52 -6.71
CA GLY A 273 -5.60 -10.53 -6.07
C GLY A 273 -6.69 -10.00 -7.00
N LYS A 274 -6.45 -8.86 -7.67
CA LYS A 274 -7.43 -8.28 -8.61
C LYS A 274 -7.70 -9.17 -9.82
N LEU A 275 -6.69 -9.89 -10.34
CA LEU A 275 -6.90 -10.90 -11.37
C LEU A 275 -7.83 -12.01 -10.89
N ALA A 276 -7.71 -12.44 -9.63
CA ALA A 276 -8.61 -13.43 -9.04
C ALA A 276 -10.07 -12.92 -8.96
N ILE A 277 -10.29 -11.62 -8.69
CA ILE A 277 -11.64 -11.02 -8.73
C ILE A 277 -12.26 -11.18 -10.11
N PHE A 278 -11.53 -10.83 -11.18
CA PHE A 278 -12.06 -10.94 -12.54
C PHE A 278 -12.31 -12.38 -12.96
N LEU A 279 -11.39 -13.30 -12.64
CA LEU A 279 -11.53 -14.70 -13.02
C LEU A 279 -12.68 -15.40 -12.28
N PHE A 280 -12.71 -15.31 -10.95
CA PHE A 280 -13.66 -16.04 -10.13
C PHE A 280 -14.99 -15.30 -9.96
N GLY A 281 -14.96 -13.97 -9.89
CA GLY A 281 -16.18 -13.16 -9.80
C GLY A 281 -17.01 -13.24 -11.08
N ALA A 282 -16.39 -13.07 -12.25
CA ALA A 282 -17.08 -13.20 -13.54
C ALA A 282 -17.64 -14.61 -13.74
N TRP A 283 -16.88 -15.64 -13.36
CA TRP A 283 -17.31 -17.03 -13.52
C TRP A 283 -18.46 -17.40 -12.57
N ALA A 284 -18.44 -16.93 -11.32
CA ALA A 284 -19.57 -17.13 -10.42
C ALA A 284 -20.85 -16.42 -10.92
N GLY A 285 -20.71 -15.27 -11.57
CA GLY A 285 -21.80 -14.51 -12.16
C GLY A 285 -22.66 -13.77 -11.11
N ALA A 286 -23.44 -12.79 -11.57
CA ALA A 286 -24.22 -11.91 -10.69
C ALA A 286 -25.27 -12.67 -9.88
N SER A 287 -25.94 -13.62 -10.54
CA SER A 287 -27.01 -14.44 -9.96
C SER A 287 -26.56 -15.36 -8.83
N ASN A 288 -25.27 -15.71 -8.75
CA ASN A 288 -24.73 -16.57 -7.68
C ASN A 288 -23.85 -15.81 -6.68
N GLY A 289 -23.97 -14.48 -6.62
CA GLY A 289 -23.20 -13.66 -5.69
C GLY A 289 -21.72 -13.56 -6.04
N GLY A 290 -21.39 -13.45 -7.33
CA GLY A 290 -20.01 -13.40 -7.83
C GLY A 290 -19.16 -12.28 -7.24
N VAL A 291 -19.76 -11.19 -6.75
CA VAL A 291 -19.04 -10.11 -6.06
C VAL A 291 -18.34 -10.63 -4.80
N ILE A 292 -19.08 -11.39 -3.98
CA ILE A 292 -18.54 -11.97 -2.74
C ILE A 292 -17.53 -13.07 -3.07
N ALA A 293 -17.85 -13.94 -4.04
CA ALA A 293 -16.94 -15.01 -4.48
C ALA A 293 -15.60 -14.45 -5.00
N GLY A 294 -15.65 -13.40 -5.83
CA GLY A 294 -14.47 -12.73 -6.37
C GLY A 294 -13.63 -12.05 -5.29
N LEU A 295 -14.26 -11.34 -4.35
CA LEU A 295 -13.55 -10.68 -3.23
C LEU A 295 -12.91 -11.70 -2.27
N ALA A 296 -13.62 -12.79 -1.95
CA ALA A 296 -13.09 -13.85 -1.11
C ALA A 296 -11.90 -14.56 -1.79
N ALA A 297 -12.03 -14.92 -3.07
CA ALA A 297 -10.94 -15.50 -3.86
C ALA A 297 -9.73 -14.57 -3.97
N CYS A 298 -9.97 -13.27 -4.11
CA CYS A 298 -8.92 -12.24 -4.06
C CYS A 298 -8.18 -12.23 -2.73
N GLY A 299 -8.89 -12.27 -1.60
CA GLY A 299 -8.28 -12.32 -0.28
C GLY A 299 -7.37 -13.53 -0.11
N VAL A 300 -7.82 -14.71 -0.56
CA VAL A 300 -7.03 -15.95 -0.55
C VAL A 300 -5.77 -15.80 -1.41
N MET A 301 -5.92 -15.38 -2.67
CA MET A 301 -4.80 -15.26 -3.60
C MET A 301 -3.77 -14.22 -3.14
N MET A 302 -4.24 -13.06 -2.71
CA MET A 302 -3.39 -11.97 -2.23
C MET A 302 -2.59 -12.39 -1.00
N SER A 303 -3.23 -13.10 -0.05
CA SER A 303 -2.56 -13.59 1.16
C SER A 303 -1.45 -14.59 0.82
N ILE A 304 -1.73 -15.59 -0.02
CA ILE A 304 -0.74 -16.61 -0.40
C ILE A 304 0.47 -15.97 -1.09
N VAL A 305 0.22 -15.09 -2.06
CA VAL A 305 1.26 -14.48 -2.88
C VAL A 305 2.09 -13.46 -2.10
N SER A 306 1.46 -12.70 -1.18
CA SER A 306 2.18 -11.77 -0.29
C SER A 306 3.06 -12.55 0.69
N THR A 307 2.49 -13.48 1.45
CA THR A 307 3.23 -14.21 2.49
C THR A 307 4.39 -15.01 1.93
N ALA A 308 4.27 -15.57 0.72
CA ALA A 308 5.38 -16.25 0.06
C ALA A 308 6.54 -15.31 -0.29
N SER A 309 6.23 -14.08 -0.71
CA SER A 309 7.24 -13.06 -1.01
C SER A 309 7.93 -12.56 0.25
N ASP A 310 7.14 -12.23 1.28
CA ASP A 310 7.63 -11.72 2.56
C ASP A 310 8.54 -12.76 3.24
N LEU A 311 8.14 -14.04 3.22
CA LEU A 311 8.97 -15.13 3.76
C LEU A 311 10.30 -15.29 3.01
N MET A 312 10.34 -15.07 1.68
CA MET A 312 11.61 -15.12 0.94
C MET A 312 12.52 -13.94 1.28
N GLN A 313 11.95 -12.78 1.54
CA GLN A 313 12.67 -11.61 2.01
C GLN A 313 13.27 -11.86 3.41
N ASP A 314 12.48 -12.43 4.32
CA ASP A 314 12.94 -12.83 5.65
C ASP A 314 14.05 -13.89 5.57
N PHE A 315 13.88 -14.92 4.73
CA PHE A 315 14.94 -15.91 4.51
C PHE A 315 16.22 -15.30 3.94
N LYS A 316 16.13 -14.24 3.13
CA LYS A 316 17.34 -13.51 2.71
C LYS A 316 18.01 -12.84 3.91
N THR A 317 17.22 -12.18 4.77
CA THR A 317 17.75 -11.59 6.01
C THR A 317 18.44 -12.64 6.86
N GLY A 318 17.79 -13.78 7.11
CA GLY A 318 18.35 -14.89 7.88
C GLY A 318 19.61 -15.48 7.27
N TYR A 319 19.64 -15.67 5.95
CA TYR A 319 20.83 -16.12 5.24
C TYR A 319 22.04 -15.20 5.49
N LEU A 320 21.84 -13.88 5.50
CA LEU A 320 22.91 -12.91 5.70
C LEU A 320 23.33 -12.74 7.17
N THR A 321 22.41 -12.94 8.11
CA THR A 321 22.66 -12.88 9.58
C THR A 321 23.03 -14.23 10.19
N LEU A 322 23.08 -15.31 9.39
CA LEU A 322 23.27 -16.69 9.85
C LEU A 322 22.15 -17.21 10.78
N ALA A 323 20.96 -16.61 10.70
CA ALA A 323 19.80 -17.09 11.44
C ALA A 323 19.21 -18.37 10.79
N SER A 324 18.67 -19.24 11.63
CA SER A 324 18.10 -20.53 11.20
C SER A 324 16.81 -20.33 10.39
N PRO A 325 16.70 -20.85 9.14
CA PRO A 325 15.47 -20.77 8.34
C PRO A 325 14.27 -21.46 9.01
N ARG A 326 14.49 -22.52 9.79
CA ARG A 326 13.44 -23.16 10.60
C ARG A 326 12.88 -22.21 11.64
N SER A 327 13.74 -21.54 12.39
CA SER A 327 13.29 -20.57 13.41
C SER A 327 12.52 -19.41 12.78
N MET A 328 12.96 -18.92 11.61
CA MET A 328 12.22 -17.88 10.87
C MET A 328 10.84 -18.37 10.43
N PHE A 329 10.76 -19.58 9.87
CA PHE A 329 9.48 -20.17 9.45
C PHE A 329 8.52 -20.39 10.63
N VAL A 330 9.01 -20.91 11.76
CA VAL A 330 8.20 -21.07 12.97
C VAL A 330 7.75 -19.72 13.51
N SER A 331 8.63 -18.71 13.51
CA SER A 331 8.27 -17.34 13.92
C SER A 331 7.18 -16.76 13.03
N GLN A 332 7.24 -17.00 11.71
CA GLN A 332 6.21 -16.58 10.76
C GLN A 332 4.86 -17.29 11.04
N ILE A 333 4.88 -18.57 11.37
CA ILE A 333 3.67 -19.32 11.77
C ILE A 333 3.06 -18.71 13.03
N ILE A 334 3.88 -18.45 14.05
CA ILE A 334 3.42 -17.85 15.31
C ILE A 334 2.83 -16.47 15.05
N GLY A 335 3.53 -15.62 14.29
CA GLY A 335 3.05 -14.28 13.92
C GLY A 335 1.76 -14.33 13.12
N THR A 336 1.63 -15.28 12.18
CA THR A 336 0.41 -15.49 11.40
C THR A 336 -0.75 -15.94 12.30
N ALA A 337 -0.51 -16.89 13.21
CA ALA A 337 -1.52 -17.38 14.15
C ALA A 337 -2.02 -16.27 15.09
N MET A 338 -1.10 -15.45 15.61
CA MET A 338 -1.44 -14.24 16.38
C MET A 338 -2.26 -13.26 15.54
N GLY A 339 -1.86 -13.03 14.28
CA GLY A 339 -2.57 -12.17 13.33
C GLY A 339 -4.01 -12.63 13.05
N CYS A 340 -4.24 -13.95 12.94
CA CYS A 340 -5.58 -14.53 12.76
C CYS A 340 -6.53 -14.23 13.92
N VAL A 341 -6.03 -13.92 15.12
CA VAL A 341 -6.84 -13.54 16.28
C VAL A 341 -6.88 -12.03 16.44
N ILE A 342 -5.71 -11.38 16.47
CA ILE A 342 -5.59 -9.95 16.77
C ILE A 342 -6.26 -9.10 15.69
N ALA A 343 -6.03 -9.40 14.40
CA ALA A 343 -6.56 -8.55 13.32
C ALA A 343 -8.09 -8.55 13.25
N PRO A 344 -8.79 -9.72 13.30
CA PRO A 344 -10.25 -9.72 13.38
C PRO A 344 -10.78 -9.08 14.67
N CYS A 345 -10.13 -9.27 15.82
CA CYS A 345 -10.54 -8.63 17.07
C CYS A 345 -10.47 -7.10 16.99
N VAL A 346 -9.37 -6.56 16.46
CA VAL A 346 -9.22 -5.11 16.24
C VAL A 346 -10.25 -4.62 15.22
N PHE A 347 -10.43 -5.34 14.11
CA PHE A 347 -11.46 -4.99 13.12
C PHE A 347 -12.86 -4.94 13.75
N TRP A 348 -13.24 -5.95 14.53
CA TRP A 348 -14.54 -6.00 15.21
C TRP A 348 -14.72 -4.91 16.27
N LEU A 349 -13.64 -4.50 16.94
CA LEU A 349 -13.66 -3.36 17.86
C LEU A 349 -14.01 -2.08 17.10
N PHE A 350 -13.33 -1.80 16.00
CA PHE A 350 -13.63 -0.64 15.16
C PHE A 350 -15.03 -0.72 14.56
N TYR A 351 -15.42 -1.90 14.06
CA TYR A 351 -16.73 -2.11 13.43
C TYR A 351 -17.89 -1.92 14.41
N LYS A 352 -17.72 -2.23 15.69
CA LYS A 352 -18.74 -1.98 16.74
C LYS A 352 -18.67 -0.58 17.33
N ALA A 353 -17.49 0.06 17.31
CA ALA A 353 -17.29 1.39 17.87
C ALA A 353 -17.77 2.50 16.92
N PHE A 354 -17.65 2.27 15.61
CA PHE A 354 -17.97 3.25 14.57
C PHE A 354 -19.02 2.68 13.61
N ASP A 355 -20.25 3.17 13.73
CA ASP A 355 -21.39 2.70 12.91
C ASP A 355 -21.22 3.03 11.41
N ASP A 356 -20.35 3.98 11.07
CA ASP A 356 -20.07 4.47 9.72
C ASP A 356 -18.71 4.01 9.16
N LEU A 357 -18.07 3.02 9.80
CA LEU A 357 -16.77 2.49 9.39
C LEU A 357 -16.75 2.14 7.89
N GLY A 358 -15.81 2.73 7.16
CA GLY A 358 -15.58 2.44 5.76
C GLY A 358 -16.43 3.27 4.77
N LEU A 359 -17.38 4.06 5.25
CA LEU A 359 -18.18 4.95 4.39
C LEU A 359 -17.38 6.18 3.94
N SER A 360 -17.68 6.68 2.74
CA SER A 360 -17.08 7.91 2.24
C SER A 360 -17.51 9.10 3.10
N GLY A 361 -16.54 9.78 3.72
CA GLY A 361 -16.80 10.93 4.60
C GLY A 361 -16.94 10.59 6.09
N SER A 362 -16.82 9.31 6.47
CA SER A 362 -16.66 8.89 7.87
C SER A 362 -15.28 9.26 8.42
N GLU A 363 -15.10 9.16 9.73
CA GLU A 363 -13.80 9.31 10.40
C GLU A 363 -12.76 8.28 9.90
N TYR A 364 -13.23 7.06 9.58
CA TYR A 364 -12.40 5.94 9.12
C TYR A 364 -12.86 5.43 7.75
N PRO A 365 -12.64 6.19 6.66
CA PRO A 365 -13.01 5.75 5.33
C PRO A 365 -12.13 4.58 4.89
N ALA A 366 -12.72 3.61 4.17
CA ALA A 366 -12.01 2.43 3.66
C ALA A 366 -11.85 2.53 2.13
N PRO A 367 -10.95 3.40 1.62
CA PRO A 367 -10.87 3.71 0.20
C PRO A 367 -10.52 2.48 -0.65
N TYR A 368 -9.63 1.63 -0.15
CA TYR A 368 -9.30 0.38 -0.81
C TYR A 368 -10.48 -0.59 -0.83
N ALA A 369 -11.27 -0.71 0.24
CA ALA A 369 -12.45 -1.60 0.23
C ALA A 369 -13.45 -1.20 -0.86
N SER A 370 -13.70 0.11 -1.02
CA SER A 370 -14.54 0.65 -2.10
C SER A 370 -13.99 0.36 -3.50
N ILE A 371 -12.68 0.51 -3.70
CA ILE A 371 -12.01 0.16 -4.95
C ILE A 371 -12.18 -1.33 -5.26
N TYR A 372 -11.91 -2.22 -4.30
CA TYR A 372 -12.03 -3.67 -4.52
C TYR A 372 -13.49 -4.10 -4.75
N ARG A 373 -14.45 -3.51 -4.02
CA ARG A 373 -15.88 -3.70 -4.27
C ARG A 373 -16.26 -3.26 -5.68
N GLY A 374 -15.77 -2.10 -6.15
CA GLY A 374 -15.98 -1.62 -7.51
C GLY A 374 -15.43 -2.57 -8.58
N ILE A 375 -14.22 -3.11 -8.38
CA ILE A 375 -13.62 -4.12 -9.28
C ILE A 375 -14.47 -5.39 -9.29
N ALA A 376 -14.98 -5.82 -8.13
CA ALA A 376 -15.79 -7.03 -8.03
C ALA A 376 -17.16 -6.88 -8.70
N ILE A 377 -17.82 -5.73 -8.55
CA ILE A 377 -19.06 -5.42 -9.29
C ILE A 377 -18.78 -5.42 -10.80
N LEU A 378 -17.70 -4.76 -11.25
CA LEU A 378 -17.32 -4.72 -12.66
C LEU A 378 -17.02 -6.09 -13.25
N GLY A 379 -16.36 -6.95 -12.47
CA GLY A 379 -16.08 -8.32 -12.88
C GLY A 379 -17.34 -9.15 -13.09
N VAL A 380 -18.45 -8.78 -12.46
CA VAL A 380 -19.67 -9.59 -12.37
C VAL A 380 -20.79 -9.08 -13.29
N ASP A 381 -21.09 -7.78 -13.23
CA ASP A 381 -22.16 -7.14 -14.00
C ASP A 381 -21.69 -6.69 -15.39
N GLY A 382 -20.37 -6.65 -15.62
CA GLY A 382 -19.78 -6.14 -16.84
C GLY A 382 -19.88 -4.61 -16.96
N PHE A 383 -19.48 -4.11 -18.12
CA PHE A 383 -19.23 -2.68 -18.35
C PHE A 383 -20.50 -1.82 -18.53
N SER A 384 -21.70 -2.41 -18.58
CA SER A 384 -22.97 -1.75 -18.90
C SER A 384 -23.56 -0.88 -17.78
N SER A 385 -23.15 -1.08 -16.53
CA SER A 385 -23.67 -0.35 -15.36
C SER A 385 -23.03 1.03 -15.12
N LEU A 386 -22.10 1.45 -15.99
CA LEU A 386 -21.25 2.62 -15.78
C LEU A 386 -21.86 3.93 -16.34
N PRO A 387 -21.56 5.09 -15.71
CA PRO A 387 -21.95 6.39 -16.24
C PRO A 387 -21.44 6.63 -17.67
N LYS A 388 -22.10 7.52 -18.42
CA LYS A 388 -21.73 7.78 -19.83
C LYS A 388 -20.26 8.21 -19.93
N HIS A 389 -19.56 7.72 -20.95
CA HIS A 389 -18.13 7.97 -21.18
C HIS A 389 -17.16 7.48 -20.09
N CYS A 390 -17.64 6.91 -18.97
CA CYS A 390 -16.77 6.40 -17.90
C CYS A 390 -15.82 5.31 -18.43
N LEU A 391 -16.32 4.43 -19.29
CA LEU A 391 -15.49 3.41 -19.97
C LEU A 391 -14.42 3.99 -20.87
N THR A 392 -14.75 5.03 -21.63
CA THR A 392 -13.80 5.71 -22.51
C THR A 392 -12.66 6.27 -21.69
N PHE A 393 -12.96 6.94 -20.56
CA PHE A 393 -11.92 7.38 -19.63
C PHE A 393 -11.13 6.21 -19.05
N CYS A 394 -11.78 5.11 -18.66
CA CYS A 394 -11.08 3.93 -18.17
C CYS A 394 -10.07 3.40 -19.20
N TYR A 395 -10.45 3.25 -20.46
CA TYR A 395 -9.53 2.79 -21.52
C TYR A 395 -8.38 3.77 -21.75
N VAL A 396 -8.65 5.07 -21.77
CA VAL A 396 -7.61 6.12 -21.92
C VAL A 396 -6.62 6.07 -20.76
N PHE A 397 -7.10 6.01 -19.52
CA PHE A 397 -6.25 5.98 -18.33
C PHE A 397 -5.50 4.66 -18.16
N PHE A 398 -6.11 3.53 -18.54
CA PHE A 398 -5.45 2.23 -18.60
C PHE A 398 -4.29 2.24 -19.61
N ALA A 399 -4.54 2.74 -20.83
CA ALA A 399 -3.52 2.89 -21.85
C ALA A 399 -2.42 3.89 -21.41
N ALA A 400 -2.80 5.01 -20.78
CA ALA A 400 -1.86 5.97 -20.23
C ALA A 400 -0.96 5.34 -19.16
N ALA A 401 -1.49 4.50 -18.26
CA ALA A 401 -0.68 3.80 -17.26
C ALA A 401 0.37 2.87 -17.91
N ILE A 402 -0.02 2.15 -18.96
CA ILE A 402 0.91 1.31 -19.74
C ILE A 402 1.96 2.17 -20.42
N LEU A 403 1.55 3.25 -21.09
CA LEU A 403 2.46 4.15 -21.83
C LEU A 403 3.44 4.88 -20.91
N ILE A 404 3.00 5.31 -19.72
CA ILE A 404 3.87 5.94 -18.71
C ILE A 404 4.93 4.95 -18.25
N ASN A 405 4.54 3.71 -17.93
CA ASN A 405 5.50 2.68 -17.51
C ASN A 405 6.45 2.28 -18.65
N LEU A 406 5.93 2.15 -19.88
CA LEU A 406 6.72 1.87 -21.07
C LEU A 406 7.73 2.99 -21.35
N GLY A 407 7.27 4.23 -21.29
CA GLY A 407 8.10 5.42 -21.40
C GLY A 407 9.17 5.46 -20.33
N ARG A 408 8.84 5.08 -19.09
CA ARG A 408 9.80 4.98 -17.98
C ARG A 408 10.88 3.94 -18.23
N ASP A 409 10.52 2.78 -18.75
CA ASP A 409 11.43 1.66 -18.99
C ASP A 409 12.33 1.88 -20.22
N PHE A 410 11.83 2.54 -21.26
CA PHE A 410 12.64 2.91 -22.43
C PHE A 410 13.45 4.19 -22.24
N SER A 411 13.06 5.02 -21.28
CA SER A 411 13.83 6.20 -20.90
C SER A 411 15.09 5.81 -20.14
N GLY A 412 16.22 6.43 -20.46
CA GLY A 412 17.45 6.26 -19.67
C GLY A 412 17.24 6.63 -18.19
N LYS A 413 18.07 6.08 -17.29
CA LYS A 413 17.94 6.23 -15.82
C LYS A 413 17.75 7.68 -15.34
N LYS A 414 18.34 8.65 -16.06
CA LYS A 414 18.19 10.09 -15.75
C LYS A 414 16.77 10.61 -15.98
N VAL A 415 16.10 10.19 -17.05
CA VAL A 415 14.74 10.63 -17.41
C VAL A 415 13.70 9.79 -16.66
N ALA A 416 13.93 8.50 -16.49
CA ALA A 416 13.05 7.59 -15.75
C ALA A 416 12.81 8.00 -14.28
N ARG A 417 13.72 8.78 -13.69
CA ARG A 417 13.58 9.33 -12.32
C ARG A 417 12.49 10.40 -12.22
N PHE A 418 12.15 11.08 -13.31
CA PHE A 418 11.15 12.15 -13.35
C PHE A 418 9.78 11.69 -13.85
N ILE A 419 9.69 10.48 -14.42
CA ILE A 419 8.43 9.93 -14.91
C ILE A 419 7.60 9.43 -13.72
N PRO A 420 6.34 9.89 -13.56
CA PRO A 420 5.52 9.55 -12.41
C PRO A 420 5.09 8.09 -12.40
N LEU A 421 4.66 7.62 -11.23
CA LEU A 421 4.16 6.27 -10.98
C LEU A 421 2.63 6.26 -11.10
N PRO A 422 2.05 5.59 -12.11
CA PRO A 422 0.60 5.57 -12.31
C PRO A 422 -0.19 5.05 -11.09
N MET A 423 0.34 4.03 -10.41
CA MET A 423 -0.28 3.52 -9.17
C MET A 423 -0.36 4.58 -8.07
N ALA A 424 0.71 5.39 -7.88
CA ALA A 424 0.71 6.45 -6.87
C ALA A 424 -0.21 7.61 -7.27
N MET A 425 -0.28 7.94 -8.57
CA MET A 425 -1.22 8.93 -9.12
C MET A 425 -2.69 8.55 -8.93
N ALA A 426 -3.01 7.26 -8.85
CA ALA A 426 -4.39 6.79 -8.72
C ALA A 426 -4.99 6.96 -7.31
N ILE A 427 -4.16 7.05 -6.26
CA ILE A 427 -4.64 7.12 -4.87
C ILE A 427 -5.48 8.39 -4.61
N PRO A 428 -5.03 9.60 -5.00
CA PRO A 428 -5.81 10.83 -4.82
C PRO A 428 -7.13 10.85 -5.58
N PHE A 429 -7.28 10.11 -6.68
CA PHE A 429 -8.52 10.12 -7.49
C PHE A 429 -9.76 9.82 -6.65
N TYR A 430 -9.59 9.01 -5.60
CA TYR A 430 -10.66 8.65 -4.68
C TYR A 430 -10.58 9.39 -3.34
N ILE A 431 -9.40 9.46 -2.72
CA ILE A 431 -9.27 9.92 -1.33
C ILE A 431 -9.44 11.45 -1.19
N GLY A 432 -8.82 12.22 -2.08
CA GLY A 432 -8.69 13.67 -1.91
C GLY A 432 -7.27 14.16 -2.11
N ALA A 433 -7.08 15.47 -2.20
CA ALA A 433 -5.77 16.10 -2.32
C ALA A 433 -5.12 16.41 -0.96
N TYR A 434 -5.88 16.42 0.15
CA TYR A 434 -5.36 16.89 1.44
C TYR A 434 -4.14 16.09 1.93
N PHE A 435 -4.21 14.75 1.86
CA PHE A 435 -3.12 13.90 2.34
C PHE A 435 -1.85 14.04 1.48
N CYS A 436 -2.00 14.40 0.19
CA CYS A 436 -0.84 14.61 -0.66
C CYS A 436 -0.09 15.89 -0.29
N ILE A 437 -0.79 16.93 0.17
CA ILE A 437 -0.17 18.15 0.68
C ILE A 437 0.65 17.82 1.93
N ASP A 438 0.09 17.06 2.86
CA ASP A 438 0.80 16.62 4.07
C ASP A 438 2.06 15.81 3.74
N MET A 439 1.96 14.87 2.80
CA MET A 439 3.11 14.10 2.31
C MET A 439 4.18 14.98 1.62
N CYS A 440 3.76 15.98 0.84
CA CYS A 440 4.67 16.96 0.23
C CYS A 440 5.41 17.79 1.27
N VAL A 441 4.75 18.19 2.37
CA VAL A 441 5.41 18.86 3.50
C VAL A 441 6.46 17.96 4.14
N GLY A 442 6.14 16.68 4.35
CA GLY A 442 7.12 15.69 4.83
C GLY A 442 8.35 15.57 3.93
N SER A 443 8.14 15.46 2.62
CA SER A 443 9.25 15.47 1.65
C SER A 443 10.04 16.76 1.67
N LEU A 444 9.40 17.93 1.80
CA LEU A 444 10.10 19.20 1.89
C LEU A 444 10.99 19.25 3.13
N ILE A 445 10.51 18.76 4.28
CA ILE A 445 11.29 18.66 5.52
C ILE A 445 12.52 17.78 5.30
N LEU A 446 12.36 16.61 4.68
CA LEU A 446 13.48 15.72 4.39
C LEU A 446 14.47 16.38 3.42
N PHE A 447 13.99 17.02 2.35
CA PHE A 447 14.81 17.66 1.34
C PHE A 447 15.67 18.79 1.94
N VAL A 448 15.06 19.64 2.77
CA VAL A 448 15.79 20.69 3.49
C VAL A 448 16.80 20.08 4.46
N TRP A 449 16.45 18.99 5.16
CA TRP A 449 17.39 18.32 6.05
C TRP A 449 18.58 17.68 5.31
N GLU A 450 18.34 17.04 4.16
CA GLU A 450 19.38 16.43 3.32
C GLU A 450 20.35 17.50 2.75
N THR A 451 19.82 18.67 2.38
CA THR A 451 20.62 19.79 1.87
C THR A 451 21.45 20.47 2.95
N VAL A 452 20.96 20.52 4.20
CA VAL A 452 21.71 21.07 5.34
C VAL A 452 22.73 20.06 5.90
N ASN A 453 22.32 18.82 6.14
CA ASN A 453 23.18 17.77 6.67
C ASN A 453 22.72 16.38 6.25
N LYS A 454 23.19 15.95 5.07
CA LYS A 454 22.88 14.64 4.51
C LYS A 454 23.20 13.46 5.44
N ALA A 455 24.38 13.45 6.06
CA ALA A 455 24.79 12.34 6.92
C ALA A 455 23.89 12.19 8.15
N GLN A 456 23.39 13.30 8.70
CA GLN A 456 22.44 13.28 9.80
C GLN A 456 21.04 12.88 9.33
N ALA A 457 20.58 13.38 8.18
CA ALA A 457 19.29 13.01 7.60
C ALA A 457 19.24 11.50 7.31
N ASP A 458 20.24 10.95 6.62
CA ASP A 458 20.33 9.52 6.31
C ASP A 458 20.31 8.66 7.58
N ALA A 459 20.92 9.14 8.67
CA ALA A 459 20.98 8.43 9.93
C ALA A 459 19.70 8.53 10.78
N PHE A 460 18.98 9.66 10.76
CA PHE A 460 17.91 9.91 11.73
C PHE A 460 16.52 10.12 11.10
N ALA A 461 16.41 10.49 9.83
CA ALA A 461 15.12 10.74 9.20
C ALA A 461 14.17 9.53 9.24
N PRO A 462 14.61 8.27 9.00
CA PRO A 462 13.74 7.11 9.16
C PRO A 462 13.20 6.97 10.59
N ALA A 463 14.02 7.27 11.60
CA ALA A 463 13.62 7.22 13.01
C ALA A 463 12.63 8.33 13.38
N VAL A 464 12.85 9.55 12.87
CA VAL A 464 11.93 10.70 13.03
C VAL A 464 10.58 10.37 12.42
N ALA A 465 10.57 9.99 11.14
CA ALA A 465 9.37 9.70 10.40
C ALA A 465 8.58 8.52 10.98
N SER A 466 9.27 7.44 11.39
CA SER A 466 8.63 6.32 12.09
C SER A 466 8.03 6.76 13.42
N GLY A 467 8.71 7.63 14.18
CA GLY A 467 8.16 8.24 15.39
C GLY A 467 6.88 9.02 15.10
N LEU A 468 6.87 9.86 14.07
CA LEU A 468 5.68 10.62 13.67
C LEU A 468 4.50 9.70 13.30
N ILE A 469 4.73 8.68 12.48
CA ILE A 469 3.70 7.71 12.07
C ILE A 469 3.17 6.92 13.27
N CYS A 470 4.06 6.36 14.08
CA CYS A 470 3.66 5.54 15.22
C CYS A 470 2.96 6.37 16.30
N GLY A 471 3.39 7.59 16.58
CA GLY A 471 2.78 8.42 17.63
C GLY A 471 1.34 8.81 17.31
N ASP A 472 1.11 9.30 16.09
CA ASP A 472 -0.22 9.66 15.58
C ASP A 472 -1.10 8.40 15.48
N GLY A 473 -0.55 7.31 14.93
CA GLY A 473 -1.24 6.02 14.82
C GLY A 473 -1.63 5.43 16.18
N ILE A 474 -0.78 5.51 17.20
CA ILE A 474 -1.10 5.00 18.55
C ILE A 474 -2.10 5.91 19.28
N TRP A 475 -2.12 7.22 19.02
CA TRP A 475 -3.12 8.13 19.58
C TRP A 475 -4.56 7.74 19.20
N THR A 476 -4.77 7.15 18.02
CA THR A 476 -6.09 6.66 17.59
C THR A 476 -6.72 5.65 18.57
N LEU A 477 -5.90 4.92 19.35
CA LEU A 477 -6.38 3.95 20.33
C LEU A 477 -7.08 4.63 21.53
N PRO A 478 -6.43 5.54 22.29
CA PRO A 478 -7.13 6.36 23.29
C PRO A 478 -8.34 7.10 22.73
N GLN A 479 -8.23 7.70 21.54
CA GLN A 479 -9.35 8.38 20.89
C GLN A 479 -10.53 7.45 20.68
N SER A 480 -10.29 6.23 20.19
CA SER A 480 -11.33 5.21 20.03
C SER A 480 -11.96 4.80 21.36
N VAL A 481 -11.16 4.67 22.43
CA VAL A 481 -11.68 4.38 23.79
C VAL A 481 -12.55 5.52 24.30
N LEU A 482 -12.15 6.77 24.09
CA LEU A 482 -12.94 7.96 24.45
C LEU A 482 -14.25 8.02 23.65
N ALA A 483 -14.21 7.71 22.35
CA ALA A 483 -15.39 7.63 21.50
C ALA A 483 -16.37 6.54 21.98
N ILE A 484 -15.87 5.34 22.33
CA ILE A 484 -16.68 4.26 22.93
C ILE A 484 -17.30 4.70 24.26
N ALA A 485 -16.57 5.46 25.08
CA ALA A 485 -17.06 6.05 26.31
C ALA A 485 -18.01 7.25 26.08
N LYS A 486 -18.34 7.58 24.82
CA LYS A 486 -19.17 8.71 24.39
C LYS A 486 -18.66 10.07 24.86
N VAL A 487 -17.34 10.18 25.09
CA VAL A 487 -16.69 11.45 25.39
C VAL A 487 -16.48 12.19 24.08
N LYS A 488 -17.19 13.31 23.92
CA LYS A 488 -17.03 14.19 22.76
C LYS A 488 -15.92 15.21 23.01
N PRO A 489 -15.16 15.58 21.98
CA PRO A 489 -14.27 16.72 22.06
C PRO A 489 -15.01 18.00 22.48
N PRO A 490 -14.43 18.80 23.40
CA PRO A 490 -15.11 19.93 23.98
C PRO A 490 -15.27 21.12 23.03
N ILE A 491 -14.43 21.24 21.99
CA ILE A 491 -14.40 22.41 21.10
C ILE A 491 -14.63 21.96 19.66
N CYS A 492 -15.45 22.70 18.90
CA CYS A 492 -15.55 22.61 17.44
C CYS A 492 -14.93 23.88 16.84
N MET A 493 -13.76 23.73 16.20
CA MET A 493 -13.13 24.83 15.45
C MET A 493 -13.59 24.81 13.99
N LYS A 494 -14.39 25.79 13.57
CA LYS A 494 -14.86 25.93 12.18
C LYS A 494 -14.23 27.12 11.47
N PHE A 495 -14.03 26.98 10.16
CA PHE A 495 -13.47 28.02 9.30
C PHE A 495 -14.51 28.45 8.26
N LEU A 496 -14.98 29.68 8.38
CA LEU A 496 -16.04 30.25 7.55
C LEU A 496 -15.49 31.38 6.67
N SER A 497 -16.17 31.68 5.56
CA SER A 497 -15.89 32.91 4.84
C SER A 497 -16.34 34.11 5.67
N ARG A 498 -15.70 35.26 5.47
CA ARG A 498 -16.04 36.50 6.18
C ARG A 498 -17.54 36.81 6.09
N GLN A 499 -18.13 36.72 4.90
CA GLN A 499 -19.55 36.96 4.68
C GLN A 499 -20.47 36.02 5.47
N VAL A 500 -20.07 34.76 5.64
CA VAL A 500 -20.85 33.81 6.45
C VAL A 500 -20.63 34.10 7.93
N ASN A 501 -19.41 34.47 8.32
CA ASN A 501 -19.11 34.86 9.70
C ASN A 501 -19.92 36.09 10.13
N ASP A 502 -19.98 37.13 9.30
CA ASP A 502 -20.77 38.34 9.58
C ASP A 502 -22.27 38.01 9.78
N LYS A 503 -22.80 37.03 9.01
CA LYS A 503 -24.19 36.54 9.18
C LYS A 503 -24.38 35.76 10.47
N VAL A 504 -23.40 34.94 10.85
CA VAL A 504 -23.42 34.19 12.11
C VAL A 504 -23.34 35.15 13.29
N ASP A 505 -22.46 36.14 13.24
CA ASP A 505 -22.32 37.17 14.28
C ASP A 505 -23.61 37.98 14.44
N ALA A 506 -24.25 38.36 13.33
CA ALA A 506 -25.55 39.02 13.35
C ALA A 506 -26.65 38.12 13.95
N PHE A 507 -26.68 36.83 13.60
CA PHE A 507 -27.64 35.87 14.16
C PHE A 507 -27.45 35.67 15.66
N ILE A 508 -26.21 35.48 16.12
CA ILE A 508 -25.87 35.31 17.54
C ILE A 508 -26.27 36.58 18.32
N SER A 509 -25.94 37.75 17.80
CA SER A 509 -26.30 39.03 18.41
C SER A 509 -27.81 39.20 18.56
N ALA A 510 -28.59 38.78 17.56
CA ALA A 510 -30.05 38.84 17.57
C ALA A 510 -30.72 37.77 18.47
N THR A 511 -30.02 36.68 18.79
CA THR A 511 -30.56 35.60 19.64
C THR A 511 -30.22 35.80 21.13
N LEU A 512 -29.17 36.58 21.41
CA LEU A 512 -28.72 36.93 22.77
C LEU A 512 -29.32 38.25 23.29
N SER A 513 -29.90 39.07 22.41
CA SER A 513 -30.77 40.22 22.73
C SER A 513 -32.21 39.78 22.91
#